data_AF-A0A973BDY5-F1
#
_entry.id   AF-A0A973BDY5-F1
#
_cell.length_a   1.000
_cell.length_b   1.000
_cell.length_c   1.000
_cell.angle_alpha   90.00
_cell.angle_beta   90.00
_cell.angle_gamma   90.00
#
_symmetry.space_group_name_H-M   'P 1'
#
loop_
_entity.id
_entity.type
_entity.pdbx_description
1 polymer ?
#
loop_
_entity_poly.entity_id
_entity_poly.type
_entity_poly.pdbx_seq_one_letter_code
_entity_poly.pdbx_strand_id
1 'polypeptide(L)'
;PMLLKTYLYLEALGRANNEQKESLLHYYGPNKMTNDYKVKLVKELFVATKSDVATREKIKDYTNKAFSVLESLSISEEKKGVLKQFGEQLMNRTH
;
A
#
# COMPACT_ATOMS: atom_id res chain seq x y z
N PRO A 1 2.07 5.50 -7.81
CA PRO A 1 3.01 4.36 -7.61
C PRO A 1 3.99 4.51 -6.43
N MET A 2 4.58 5.70 -6.18
CA MET A 2 5.64 5.87 -5.16
C MET A 2 5.15 5.82 -3.71
N LEU A 3 3.98 6.42 -3.40
CA LEU A 3 3.43 6.44 -2.03
C LEU A 3 3.09 5.04 -1.48
N LEU A 4 2.60 4.13 -2.34
CA LEU A 4 2.33 2.74 -1.98
C LEU A 4 3.61 1.98 -1.62
N LYS A 5 4.71 2.25 -2.34
CA LYS A 5 6.01 1.61 -2.14
C LYS A 5 6.64 2.02 -0.82
N THR A 6 6.55 3.29 -0.44
CA THR A 6 7.05 3.77 0.86
C THR A 6 6.26 3.15 2.00
N TYR A 7 4.93 3.09 1.89
CA TYR A 7 4.10 2.47 2.93
C TYR A 7 4.38 0.96 3.07
N LEU A 8 4.45 0.23 1.95
CA LEU A 8 4.84 -1.19 1.93
C LEU A 8 6.18 -1.44 2.62
N TYR A 9 7.17 -0.58 2.36
CA TYR A 9 8.49 -0.68 2.96
C TYR A 9 8.46 -0.45 4.47
N LEU A 10 7.74 0.57 4.94
CA LEU A 10 7.62 0.86 6.37
C LEU A 10 6.86 -0.24 7.12
N GLU A 11 5.76 -0.74 6.56
CA GLU A 11 5.03 -1.89 7.12
C GLU A 11 5.91 -3.14 7.15
N ALA A 12 6.67 -3.41 6.08
CA ALA A 12 7.59 -4.53 6.03
C ALA A 12 8.68 -4.42 7.09
N LEU A 13 9.30 -3.24 7.26
CA LEU A 13 10.29 -2.99 8.30
C LEU A 13 9.72 -3.17 9.72
N GLY A 14 8.48 -2.73 9.96
CA GLY A 14 7.84 -2.85 11.27
C GLY A 14 7.44 -4.28 11.64
N ARG A 15 7.26 -5.15 10.63
CA ARG A 15 6.83 -6.55 10.79
C ARG A 15 7.95 -7.57 10.58
N ALA A 16 9.08 -7.15 10.01
CA ALA A 16 10.23 -7.99 9.73
C ALA A 16 10.90 -8.51 11.00
N ASN A 17 11.37 -9.75 10.94
CA ASN A 17 12.38 -10.25 11.88
C ASN A 17 13.76 -9.63 11.58
N ASN A 18 14.77 -9.95 12.39
CA ASN A 18 16.10 -9.34 12.25
C ASN A 18 16.74 -9.59 10.87
N GLU A 19 16.71 -10.82 10.37
CA GLU A 19 17.29 -11.20 9.07
C GLU A 19 16.57 -10.52 7.89
N GLN A 20 15.23 -10.47 7.95
CA GLN A 20 14.40 -9.80 6.96
C GLN A 20 14.66 -8.28 6.96
N LYS A 21 14.86 -7.69 8.14
CA LYS A 21 15.15 -6.26 8.30
C LYS A 21 16.52 -5.91 7.72
N GLU A 22 17.54 -6.72 7.99
CA GLU A 22 18.86 -6.57 7.38
C GLU A 22 18.78 -6.69 5.85
N SER A 23 18.03 -7.67 5.34
CA SER A 23 17.81 -7.84 3.91
C SER A 23 17.12 -6.63 3.27
N LEU A 24 16.04 -6.11 3.90
CA LEU A 24 15.34 -4.90 3.44
C LEU A 24 16.28 -3.69 3.38
N LEU A 25 17.07 -3.46 4.42
CA LEU A 25 18.03 -2.36 4.48
C LEU A 25 19.13 -2.52 3.42
N HIS A 26 19.66 -3.73 3.24
CA HIS A 26 20.67 -4.01 2.22
C HIS A 26 20.15 -3.73 0.80
N TYR A 27 18.94 -4.19 0.47
CA TYR A 27 18.37 -3.99 -0.86
C TYR A 27 18.01 -2.52 -1.13
N TYR A 28 17.61 -1.76 -0.11
CA TYR A 28 17.31 -0.33 -0.25
C TYR A 28 18.53 0.59 -0.16
N GLY A 29 19.65 0.11 0.39
CA GLY A 29 20.93 0.82 0.41
C GLY A 29 21.71 0.75 -0.91
N PRO A 30 22.90 1.37 -0.98
CA PRO A 30 23.80 1.26 -2.12
C PRO A 30 24.23 -0.20 -2.34
N ASN A 31 23.91 -0.78 -3.49
CA ASN A 31 24.35 -2.12 -3.89
C ASN A 31 24.52 -2.21 -5.41
N LYS A 32 25.22 -3.26 -5.88
CA LYS A 32 25.52 -3.50 -7.31
C LYS A 32 24.47 -4.37 -8.01
N MET A 33 23.31 -4.60 -7.40
CA MET A 33 22.28 -5.47 -7.97
C MET A 33 21.58 -4.80 -9.15
N THR A 34 21.13 -5.61 -10.12
CA THR A 34 20.23 -5.13 -11.16
C THR A 34 18.87 -4.76 -10.55
N ASN A 35 18.20 -3.76 -11.13
CA ASN A 35 16.91 -3.30 -10.64
C ASN A 35 15.86 -4.42 -10.63
N ASP A 36 15.84 -5.29 -11.65
CA ASP A 36 14.86 -6.37 -11.74
C ASP A 36 15.04 -7.42 -10.64
N TYR A 37 16.29 -7.79 -10.35
CA TYR A 37 16.59 -8.75 -9.29
C TYR A 37 16.27 -8.16 -7.91
N LYS A 38 16.61 -6.89 -7.68
CA LYS A 38 16.23 -6.16 -6.47
C LYS A 38 14.71 -6.10 -6.28
N VAL A 39 13.96 -5.76 -7.34
CA VAL A 39 12.49 -5.70 -7.28
C VAL A 39 11.89 -7.04 -6.92
N LYS A 40 12.42 -8.14 -7.46
CA LYS A 40 11.96 -9.50 -7.13
C LYS A 40 12.13 -9.80 -5.64
N LEU A 41 13.34 -9.64 -5.09
CA LEU A 41 13.61 -9.97 -3.68
C LEU A 41 12.82 -9.10 -2.70
N VAL A 42 12.67 -7.81 -3.01
CA VAL A 42 11.87 -6.89 -2.18
C VAL A 42 10.39 -7.28 -2.17
N LYS A 43 9.84 -7.74 -3.31
CA LYS A 43 8.46 -8.26 -3.36
C LYS A 43 8.28 -9.51 -2.53
N GLU A 44 9.23 -10.44 -2.58
CA GLU A 44 9.21 -11.66 -1.74
C GLU A 44 9.22 -11.29 -0.24
N LEU A 45 10.02 -10.29 0.16
CA LEU A 45 10.03 -9.78 1.53
C LEU A 45 8.71 -9.13 1.95
N PHE A 46 8.02 -8.42 1.05
CA PHE A 46 6.71 -7.85 1.36
C PHE A 46 5.66 -8.93 1.63
N VAL A 47 5.65 -10.01 0.85
CA VAL A 47 4.78 -11.16 1.08
C VAL A 47 5.17 -11.87 2.38
N ALA A 48 6.46 -12.09 2.62
CA ALA A 48 6.95 -12.79 3.82
C ALA A 48 6.63 -12.04 5.13
N THR A 49 6.65 -10.70 5.09
CA THR A 49 6.30 -9.84 6.23
C THR A 49 4.80 -9.52 6.31
N LYS A 50 4.01 -10.01 5.33
CA LYS A 50 2.57 -9.69 5.15
C LYS A 50 2.29 -8.19 5.05
N SER A 51 3.27 -7.40 4.62
CA SER A 51 3.11 -5.94 4.49
C SER A 51 2.17 -5.58 3.35
N ASP A 52 2.09 -6.42 2.32
CA ASP A 52 1.17 -6.30 1.20
C ASP A 52 -0.29 -6.41 1.63
N VAL A 53 -0.62 -7.40 2.46
CA VAL A 53 -1.95 -7.60 3.03
C VAL A 53 -2.31 -6.43 3.95
N ALA A 54 -1.43 -6.10 4.90
CA ALA A 54 -1.66 -5.00 5.84
C ALA A 54 -1.88 -3.65 5.14
N THR A 55 -1.13 -3.39 4.06
CA THR A 55 -1.29 -2.18 3.24
C THR A 55 -2.66 -2.14 2.56
N ARG A 56 -3.12 -3.26 1.99
CA ARG A 56 -4.45 -3.34 1.35
C ARG A 56 -5.58 -3.13 2.35
N GLU A 57 -5.46 -3.72 3.54
CA GLU A 57 -6.41 -3.50 4.65
C GLU A 57 -6.45 -2.02 5.03
N LYS A 58 -5.29 -1.37 5.16
CA LYS A 58 -5.24 0.05 5.49
C LYS A 58 -5.89 0.94 4.43
N ILE A 59 -5.69 0.62 3.15
CA ILE A 59 -6.36 1.32 2.04
C ILE A 59 -7.88 1.16 2.17
N LYS A 60 -8.36 -0.06 2.38
CA LYS A 60 -9.79 -0.34 2.59
C LYS A 60 -10.35 0.47 3.75
N ASP A 61 -9.64 0.52 4.88
CA ASP A 61 -10.06 1.25 6.07
C ASP A 61 -10.20 2.76 5.79
N TYR A 62 -9.21 3.37 5.12
CA TYR A 62 -9.27 4.78 4.78
C TYR A 62 -10.35 5.08 3.73
N THR A 63 -10.55 4.20 2.74
CA THR A 63 -11.65 4.32 1.78
C THR A 63 -13.01 4.27 2.48
N ASN A 64 -13.21 3.33 3.40
CA ASN A 64 -14.45 3.24 4.17
C ASN A 64 -14.67 4.48 5.04
N LYS A 65 -13.63 5.01 5.70
CA LYS A 65 -13.70 6.27 6.45
C LYS A 65 -14.11 7.44 5.56
N ALA A 66 -13.53 7.54 4.36
CA ALA A 66 -13.91 8.58 3.39
C ALA A 66 -15.37 8.45 2.96
N PHE A 67 -15.87 7.23 2.75
CA PHE A 67 -17.29 7.00 2.45
C PHE A 67 -18.20 7.35 3.62
N SER A 68 -17.83 7.04 4.86
CA SER A 68 -18.61 7.47 6.03
C SER A 68 -18.71 8.99 6.13
N VAL A 69 -17.63 9.73 5.80
CA VAL A 69 -17.67 11.20 5.73
C VAL A 69 -18.57 11.66 4.58
N LEU A 70 -18.48 11.01 3.42
CA LEU A 70 -19.30 11.34 2.25
C LEU A 70 -20.80 11.23 2.53
N GLU A 71 -21.22 10.21 3.30
CA GLU A 71 -22.61 10.04 3.70
C GLU A 71 -23.12 11.20 4.56
N SER A 72 -22.24 11.80 5.38
CA SER A 72 -22.58 12.95 6.24
C SER A 72 -22.69 14.28 5.49
N LEU A 73 -22.30 14.33 4.21
CA LEU A 73 -22.35 15.55 3.42
C LEU A 73 -23.76 15.85 2.92
N SER A 74 -24.21 17.09 3.11
CA SER A 74 -25.48 17.62 2.59
C SER A 74 -25.40 17.96 1.09
N ILE A 75 -25.06 16.98 0.27
CA ILE A 75 -25.03 17.08 -1.21
C ILE A 75 -26.03 16.08 -1.81
N SER A 76 -26.34 16.23 -3.11
CA SER A 76 -27.23 15.28 -3.78
C SER A 76 -26.66 13.87 -3.83
N GLU A 77 -27.53 12.87 -3.76
CA GLU A 77 -27.16 11.45 -3.84
C GLU A 77 -26.44 11.11 -5.16
N GLU A 78 -26.79 11.79 -6.25
CA GLU A 78 -26.07 11.68 -7.53
C GLU A 78 -24.58 12.05 -7.38
N LYS A 79 -24.29 13.18 -6.70
CA LYS A 79 -22.91 13.62 -6.46
C LYS A 79 -22.18 12.69 -5.50
N LYS A 80 -22.86 12.15 -4.49
CA LYS A 80 -22.30 11.09 -3.63
C LYS A 80 -21.94 9.85 -4.44
N GLY A 81 -22.82 9.42 -5.35
CA GLY A 81 -22.59 8.28 -6.24
C GLY A 81 -21.31 8.42 -7.07
N VAL A 82 -21.09 9.60 -7.67
CA VAL A 82 -19.86 9.88 -8.44
C VAL A 82 -18.61 9.79 -7.56
N LEU A 83 -18.62 10.38 -6.37
CA LEU A 83 -17.49 10.35 -5.44
C LEU A 83 -17.21 8.94 -4.90
N LYS A 84 -18.26 8.13 -4.69
CA LYS A 84 -18.14 6.74 -4.27
C LYS A 84 -17.50 5.87 -5.35
N GLN A 85 -17.97 5.97 -6.60
CA GLN A 85 -17.36 5.28 -7.73
C GLN A 85 -15.89 5.65 -7.90
N PHE A 86 -15.56 6.95 -7.78
CA PHE A 86 -14.18 7.40 -7.82
C PHE A 86 -13.32 6.76 -6.71
N GLY A 87 -13.82 6.70 -5.48
CA GLY A 87 -13.14 6.02 -4.37
C GLY A 87 -12.91 4.52 -4.60
N GLU A 88 -13.91 3.82 -5.16
CA GLU A 88 -13.80 2.39 -5.50
C GLU A 88 -12.75 2.13 -6.59
N GLN A 89 -12.66 3.02 -7.60
CA GLN A 89 -11.61 2.97 -8.62
C GLN A 89 -10.21 3.17 -8.03
N LEU A 90 -10.07 4.05 -7.03
CA LEU A 90 -8.79 4.26 -6.34
C LEU A 90 -8.35 3.04 -5.52
N MET A 91 -9.30 2.29 -4.94
CA MET A 91 -9.04 1.07 -4.16
C MET A 91 -8.54 -0.08 -5.05
N ASN A 92 -9.09 -0.21 -6.26
CA ASN A 92 -8.79 -1.29 -7.19
C ASN A 92 -7.70 -0.94 -8.21
N ARG A 93 -6.72 -0.11 -7.84
CA ARG A 93 -5.61 0.22 -8.76
C ARG A 93 -4.78 -1.02 -9.11
N THR A 94 -4.99 -1.57 -10.30
CA THR A 94 -4.27 -2.73 -10.88
C THR A 94 -3.06 -2.36 -11.75
N HIS A 95 -2.57 -1.12 -11.68
CA HIS A 95 -1.46 -0.63 -12.52
C HIS A 95 -0.12 -0.56 -11.80
#